data_AF-D4CID8-F1
#
_entry.id   AF-D4CID8-F1
#
_cell.length_a   1.000
_cell.length_b   1.000
_cell.length_c   1.000
_cell.angle_alpha   90.00
_cell.angle_beta   90.00
_cell.angle_gamma   90.00
#
_symmetry.space_group_name_H-M   'P 1'
#
loop_
_entity.id
_entity.type
_entity.pdbx_description
1 polymer ?
#
loop_
_entity_poly.entity_id
_entity_poly.type
_entity_poly.pdbx_seq_one_letter_code
_entity_poly.pdbx_strand_id
1 'polypeptide(L)'
;MKGEQILTGCQAFCYPQPYCRRRSTMSKVKFTPEQQQMLRENPYTIHMTADVLSISKEFKEIFYKEYLSGALPRDILQKHAYPADVLGKQRIWGISHRIRKQFEETGEFSDIRTPTISKTGATPEEKIRQLEYQVNYLTQEVEFLKKFPRSEVPGSRCRHYA
;
A
#
# COMPACT_ATOMS: atom_id res chain seq x y z
N MET A 1 59.03 -10.95 3.18
CA MET A 1 57.90 -11.67 3.81
C MET A 1 57.49 -10.91 5.05
N LYS A 2 56.18 -10.65 5.18
CA LYS A 2 55.48 -10.01 6.31
C LYS A 2 55.80 -8.51 6.48
N GLY A 3 54.84 -7.59 6.62
CA GLY A 3 53.43 -7.77 6.87
C GLY A 3 52.61 -6.52 6.53
N GLU A 4 51.32 -6.79 6.37
CA GLU A 4 50.15 -5.93 6.53
C GLU A 4 50.41 -4.43 6.72
N GLN A 5 50.12 -3.66 5.65
CA GLN A 5 49.55 -2.34 5.83
C GLN A 5 48.04 -2.46 5.68
N ILE A 6 47.40 -2.47 6.83
CA ILE A 6 45.96 -2.35 7.03
C ILE A 6 45.59 -0.94 6.58
N LEU A 7 44.96 -0.80 5.41
CA LEU A 7 44.31 0.44 5.02
C LEU A 7 43.03 0.58 5.84
N THR A 8 43.20 1.08 7.04
CA THR A 8 42.14 1.65 7.87
C THR A 8 41.50 2.82 7.14
N GLY A 9 40.20 2.71 6.91
CA GLY A 9 39.26 3.78 7.24
C GLY A 9 39.24 4.97 6.31
N CYS A 10 38.34 4.90 5.33
CA CYS A 10 37.48 6.04 4.96
C CYS A 10 36.14 5.49 4.46
N GLN A 11 35.48 4.70 5.31
CA GLN A 11 34.04 4.50 5.21
C GLN A 11 33.36 5.82 5.59
N ALA A 12 33.17 6.69 4.61
CA ALA A 12 32.21 7.77 4.73
C ALA A 12 30.79 7.17 4.61
N PHE A 13 30.38 6.42 5.64
CA PHE A 13 28.97 6.09 5.86
C PHE A 13 28.25 7.36 6.33
N CYS A 14 27.93 8.23 5.38
CA CYS A 14 26.98 9.32 5.60
C CYS A 14 25.55 8.75 5.55
N TYR A 15 25.10 8.41 6.76
CA TYR A 15 23.75 8.38 7.34
C TYR A 15 22.67 9.31 6.71
N PRO A 16 21.39 9.16 7.12
CA PRO A 16 20.21 9.38 6.31
C PRO A 16 20.06 10.86 5.98
N GLN A 17 20.09 11.17 4.69
CA GLN A 17 19.84 12.51 4.20
C GLN A 17 18.44 12.97 4.64
N PRO A 18 18.31 14.09 5.39
CA PRO A 18 17.03 14.75 5.60
C PRO A 18 16.68 15.44 4.29
N TYR A 19 16.07 14.72 3.36
CA TYR A 19 15.71 15.28 2.07
C TYR A 19 14.71 16.42 2.27
N CYS A 20 15.12 17.62 1.85
CA CYS A 20 14.37 18.87 1.87
C CYS A 20 12.91 18.64 1.48
N ARG A 21 11.97 19.09 2.33
CA ARG A 21 10.53 19.16 2.03
C ARG A 21 10.25 20.18 0.92
N ARG A 22 10.70 19.94 -0.32
CA ARG A 22 10.13 20.62 -1.50
C ARG A 22 8.82 19.91 -1.81
N ARG A 23 7.70 20.63 -1.69
CA ARG A 23 6.39 20.14 -2.15
C ARG A 23 6.54 19.68 -3.61
N SER A 24 6.40 18.38 -3.84
CA SER A 24 6.44 17.80 -5.17
C SER A 24 5.20 18.22 -5.95
N THR A 25 5.36 19.08 -6.94
CA THR A 25 4.37 19.19 -8.01
C THR A 25 4.46 17.89 -8.80
N MET A 26 3.37 17.10 -8.86
CA MET A 26 3.30 15.92 -9.73
C MET A 26 3.80 16.27 -11.14
N SER A 27 4.64 15.42 -11.73
CA SER A 27 5.07 15.63 -13.10
C SER A 27 3.84 15.65 -14.01
N LYS A 28 3.56 16.78 -14.65
CA LYS A 28 2.49 16.91 -15.66
C LYS A 28 2.85 16.18 -16.98
N VAL A 29 4.05 15.60 -17.05
CA VAL A 29 4.58 14.91 -18.23
C VAL A 29 3.99 13.52 -18.32
N LYS A 30 3.26 13.25 -19.39
CA LYS A 30 2.67 11.96 -19.72
C LYS A 30 3.67 11.06 -20.42
N PHE A 31 3.51 9.75 -20.26
CA PHE A 31 4.30 8.77 -21.00
C PHE A 31 3.81 8.64 -22.45
N THR A 32 4.75 8.60 -23.40
CA THR A 32 4.45 8.27 -24.80
C THR A 32 4.02 6.80 -24.92
N PRO A 33 3.31 6.40 -25.99
CA PRO A 33 2.93 5.00 -26.20
C PRO A 33 4.14 4.04 -26.19
N GLU A 34 5.25 4.46 -26.78
CA GLU A 34 6.51 3.69 -26.80
C GLU A 34 7.08 3.51 -25.38
N GLN A 35 7.13 4.59 -24.59
CA GLN A 35 7.59 4.52 -23.20
C GLN A 35 6.68 3.62 -22.35
N GLN A 36 5.36 3.66 -22.58
CA GLN A 36 4.43 2.78 -21.90
C GLN A 36 4.68 1.31 -22.26
N GLN A 37 4.90 1.00 -23.54
CA GLN A 37 5.16 -0.36 -23.98
C GLN A 37 6.45 -0.92 -23.36
N MET A 38 7.54 -0.15 -23.43
CA MET A 38 8.81 -0.50 -22.80
C MET A 38 8.66 -0.75 -21.29
N LEU A 39 7.88 0.08 -20.58
CA LEU A 39 7.65 -0.08 -19.15
C LEU A 39 6.74 -1.27 -18.82
N ARG A 40 5.83 -1.68 -19.73
CA ARG A 40 4.99 -2.88 -19.57
C ARG A 40 5.76 -4.18 -19.73
N GLU A 41 6.84 -4.17 -20.51
CA GLU A 41 7.69 -5.35 -20.71
C GLU A 41 8.48 -5.73 -19.45
N ASN A 42 8.63 -4.80 -18.50
CA ASN A 42 9.27 -5.07 -17.23
C ASN A 42 8.36 -5.97 -16.34
N PRO A 43 8.85 -7.13 -15.85
CA PRO A 43 8.06 -8.07 -15.04
C PRO A 43 7.55 -7.46 -13.73
N TYR A 44 8.17 -6.38 -13.25
CA TYR A 44 7.77 -5.70 -12.02
C TYR A 44 6.66 -4.66 -12.22
N THR A 45 6.22 -4.44 -13.47
CA THR A 45 5.13 -3.52 -13.78
C THR A 45 3.80 -4.25 -13.77
N ILE A 46 2.92 -3.88 -12.83
CA ILE A 46 1.57 -4.44 -12.75
C ILE A 46 0.64 -3.79 -13.79
N HIS A 47 0.69 -2.47 -13.84
CA HIS A 47 -0.25 -1.69 -14.65
C HIS A 47 0.35 -0.35 -15.03
N MET A 48 0.05 0.08 -16.26
CA MET A 48 0.64 1.27 -16.84
C MET A 48 -0.39 2.06 -17.65
N THR A 49 -0.57 3.33 -17.31
CA THR A 49 -1.29 4.32 -18.13
C THR A 49 -0.37 5.50 -18.45
N ALA A 50 -0.86 6.45 -19.24
CA ALA A 50 -0.12 7.66 -19.59
C ALA A 50 0.40 8.44 -18.36
N ASP A 51 -0.30 8.35 -17.22
CA ASP A 51 0.00 9.11 -16.02
C ASP A 51 0.46 8.22 -14.85
N VAL A 52 0.03 6.96 -14.80
CA VAL A 52 0.20 6.09 -13.63
C VAL A 52 1.06 4.88 -13.96
N LEU A 53 2.12 4.70 -13.17
CA LEU A 53 2.92 3.47 -13.12
C LEU A 53 2.62 2.74 -11.81
N SER A 54 2.09 1.53 -11.90
CA SER A 54 1.85 0.63 -10.76
C SER A 54 2.93 -0.44 -10.73
N ILE A 55 3.63 -0.53 -9.60
CA ILE A 55 4.78 -1.40 -9.41
C ILE A 55 4.43 -2.53 -8.43
N SER A 56 4.96 -3.72 -8.69
CA SER A 56 4.72 -4.93 -7.88
C SER A 56 5.30 -4.87 -6.48
N LYS A 57 4.69 -5.63 -5.57
CA LYS A 57 5.11 -5.87 -4.19
C LYS A 57 6.53 -6.41 -4.15
N GLU A 58 6.82 -7.41 -4.99
CA GLU A 58 8.15 -8.01 -5.09
C GLU A 58 9.23 -6.96 -5.34
N PHE A 59 8.97 -6.05 -6.29
CA PHE A 59 9.91 -4.98 -6.57
C PHE A 59 9.99 -3.97 -5.44
N LYS A 60 8.89 -3.63 -4.76
CA LYS A 60 8.93 -2.74 -3.59
C LYS A 60 9.83 -3.30 -2.49
N GLU A 61 9.77 -4.62 -2.26
CA GLU A 61 10.64 -5.31 -1.30
C GLU A 61 12.11 -5.24 -1.71
N ILE A 62 12.42 -5.57 -2.96
CA ILE A 62 13.79 -5.49 -3.51
C ILE A 62 14.30 -4.05 -3.40
N PHE A 63 13.50 -3.08 -3.85
CA PHE A 63 13.83 -1.67 -3.81
C PHE A 63 14.14 -1.21 -2.39
N TYR A 64 13.29 -1.57 -1.42
CA TYR A 64 13.48 -1.14 -0.04
C TYR A 64 14.73 -1.78 0.60
N LYS A 65 15.02 -3.05 0.30
CA LYS A 65 16.24 -3.72 0.76
C LYS A 65 17.51 -3.04 0.22
N GLU A 66 17.56 -2.76 -1.08
CA GLU A 66 18.71 -2.04 -1.68
C GLU A 66 18.78 -0.58 -1.20
N TYR A 67 17.64 0.05 -0.95
CA TYR A 67 17.60 1.39 -0.39
C TYR A 67 18.21 1.44 1.02
N LEU A 68 17.93 0.43 1.87
CA LEU A 68 18.51 0.32 3.21
C LEU A 68 20.01 0.03 3.17
N SER A 69 20.54 -0.61 2.13
CA SER A 69 21.98 -0.79 1.95
C SER A 69 22.71 0.47 1.45
N GLY A 70 21.96 1.56 1.22
CA GLY A 70 22.50 2.86 0.83
C GLY A 70 22.50 3.13 -0.67
N ALA A 71 21.90 2.26 -1.49
CA ALA A 71 21.79 2.51 -2.93
C ALA A 71 20.83 3.68 -3.22
N LEU A 72 21.18 4.50 -4.21
CA LEU A 72 20.35 5.63 -4.60
C LEU A 72 19.11 5.14 -5.36
N PRO A 73 17.91 5.71 -5.12
CA PRO A 73 16.70 5.33 -5.82
C PRO A 73 16.79 5.33 -7.35
N ARG A 74 17.56 6.28 -7.90
CA ARG A 74 17.81 6.37 -9.34
C ARG A 74 18.49 5.11 -9.86
N ASP A 75 19.49 4.63 -9.13
CA ASP A 75 20.33 3.51 -9.55
C ASP A 75 19.61 2.19 -9.36
N ILE A 76 18.85 2.04 -8.28
CA ILE A 76 18.00 0.87 -8.04
C ILE A 76 16.97 0.72 -9.17
N LEU A 77 16.28 1.80 -9.54
CA LEU A 77 15.32 1.77 -10.65
C LEU A 77 16.01 1.41 -11.97
N GLN A 78 17.14 2.06 -12.27
CA GLN A 78 17.88 1.79 -13.50
C GLN A 78 18.34 0.32 -13.60
N LYS A 79 18.82 -0.25 -12.49
CA LYS A 79 19.27 -1.64 -12.39
C LYS A 79 18.16 -2.64 -12.69
N HIS A 80 16.92 -2.33 -12.31
CA HIS A 80 15.75 -3.18 -12.47
C HIS A 80 14.87 -2.77 -13.66
N ALA A 81 15.52 -2.35 -14.76
CA ALA A 81 14.88 -2.02 -16.03
C ALA A 81 13.82 -0.90 -15.97
N TYR A 82 13.99 0.05 -15.04
CA TYR A 82 13.24 1.31 -15.02
C TYR A 82 14.16 2.48 -15.39
N PRO A 83 14.19 2.89 -16.68
CA PRO A 83 15.10 3.94 -17.12
C PRO A 83 14.80 5.27 -16.43
N ALA A 84 15.80 5.78 -15.70
CA ALA A 84 15.68 6.99 -14.89
C ALA A 84 15.34 8.24 -15.72
N ASP A 85 15.80 8.28 -16.97
CA ASP A 85 15.58 9.41 -17.87
C ASP A 85 14.12 9.45 -18.37
N VAL A 86 13.48 8.29 -18.53
CA VAL A 86 12.06 8.17 -18.90
C VAL A 86 11.14 8.49 -17.73
N LEU A 87 11.49 8.06 -16.52
CA LEU A 87 10.71 8.38 -15.32
C LEU A 87 10.86 9.86 -14.92
N GLY A 88 12.08 10.38 -14.99
CA GLY A 88 12.41 11.72 -14.53
C GLY A 88 12.46 11.84 -13.00
N LYS A 89 13.12 12.91 -12.55
CA LYS A 89 13.45 13.14 -11.12
C LYS A 89 12.23 13.12 -10.19
N GLN A 90 11.12 13.71 -10.61
CA GLN A 90 9.91 13.83 -9.80
C GLN A 90 9.22 12.47 -9.57
N ARG A 91 9.12 11.62 -10.61
CA ARG A 91 8.51 10.29 -10.47
C ARG A 91 9.39 9.38 -9.62
N ILE A 92 10.72 9.41 -9.83
CA ILE A 92 11.68 8.67 -9.00
C ILE A 92 11.51 9.03 -7.51
N TRP A 93 11.48 10.33 -7.20
CA TRP A 93 11.24 10.79 -5.83
C TRP A 93 9.89 10.31 -5.29
N GLY A 94 8.83 10.45 -6.09
CA GLY A 94 7.48 10.03 -5.70
C GLY A 94 7.34 8.53 -5.45
N ILE A 95 7.98 7.70 -6.28
CA ILE A 95 8.04 6.23 -6.09
C ILE A 95 8.75 5.92 -4.78
N SER A 96 9.95 6.47 -4.59
CA SER A 96 10.76 6.27 -3.39
C SER A 96 10.01 6.66 -2.12
N HIS A 97 9.38 7.83 -2.14
CA HIS A 97 8.60 8.33 -1.01
C HIS A 97 7.41 7.42 -0.69
N ARG A 98 6.68 6.95 -1.71
CA ARG A 98 5.51 6.07 -1.52
C ARG A 98 5.89 4.70 -0.95
N ILE A 99 6.96 4.09 -1.46
CA ILE A 99 7.44 2.79 -0.97
C ILE A 99 7.82 2.90 0.51
N ARG A 100 8.65 3.90 0.85
CA ARG A 100 9.05 4.14 2.24
C ARG A 100 7.85 4.39 3.15
N LYS A 101 6.96 5.30 2.73
CA LYS A 101 5.76 5.65 3.50
C LYS A 101 4.86 4.45 3.73
N GLN A 102 4.66 3.60 2.72
CA GLN A 102 3.88 2.37 2.85
C GLN A 102 4.49 1.49 3.95
N PHE A 103 5.80 1.21 3.88
CA PHE A 103 6.47 0.40 4.90
C PHE A 103 6.41 1.02 6.31
N GLU A 104 6.59 2.34 6.42
CA GLU A 104 6.48 3.08 7.69
C GLU A 104 5.06 3.00 8.31
N GLU A 105 4.00 2.88 7.49
CA GLU A 105 2.61 2.84 7.95
C GLU A 105 2.07 1.43 8.25
N THR A 106 2.50 0.43 7.48
CA THR A 106 1.96 -0.94 7.52
C THR A 106 2.98 -2.00 7.95
N GLY A 107 4.28 -1.73 7.83
CA GLY A 107 5.35 -2.72 8.03
C GLY A 107 5.50 -3.75 6.89
N GLU A 108 4.58 -3.76 5.92
CA GLU A 108 4.54 -4.71 4.82
C GLU A 108 4.11 -4.06 3.50
N PHE A 109 4.58 -4.61 2.39
CA PHE A 109 4.20 -4.17 1.05
C PHE A 109 2.98 -4.95 0.50
N SER A 110 2.15 -4.25 -0.27
CA SER A 110 0.99 -4.81 -0.97
C SER A 110 0.91 -4.31 -2.42
N ASP A 111 0.42 -5.16 -3.32
CA ASP A 111 0.25 -4.87 -4.75
C ASP A 111 -0.92 -3.93 -5.03
N ILE A 112 -2.03 -4.23 -4.37
CA ILE A 112 -3.29 -3.51 -4.52
C ILE A 112 -3.26 -2.34 -3.54
N ARG A 113 -3.90 -1.22 -3.90
CA ARG A 113 -4.45 -0.31 -2.90
C ARG A 113 -5.42 -1.14 -2.05
N THR A 114 -4.91 -1.86 -1.05
CA THR A 114 -5.72 -2.24 0.10
C THR A 114 -6.41 -0.95 0.47
N PRO A 115 -7.76 -0.89 0.41
CA PRO A 115 -8.44 0.30 0.89
C PRO A 115 -7.84 0.53 2.25
N THR A 116 -7.14 1.65 2.40
CA THR A 116 -6.81 2.16 3.71
C THR A 116 -8.17 2.19 4.40
N ILE A 117 -8.43 1.20 5.24
CA ILE A 117 -9.19 1.43 6.45
C ILE A 117 -8.35 2.54 7.06
N SER A 118 -8.76 3.76 6.74
CA SER A 118 -8.04 4.93 7.16
C SER A 118 -7.94 4.73 8.66
N LYS A 119 -6.70 4.67 9.17
CA LYS A 119 -6.44 4.95 10.57
C LYS A 119 -6.73 6.43 10.83
N THR A 120 -7.85 6.95 10.30
CA THR A 120 -8.52 8.14 10.79
C THR A 120 -9.13 7.71 12.11
N GLY A 121 -8.33 7.84 13.15
CA GLY A 121 -8.78 8.47 14.38
C GLY A 121 -9.75 7.72 15.28
N ALA A 122 -10.19 6.50 14.98
CA ALA A 122 -10.94 5.75 15.98
C ALA A 122 -9.99 5.28 17.08
N THR A 123 -9.92 6.06 18.17
CA THR A 123 -9.25 5.64 19.40
C THR A 123 -9.84 4.31 19.86
N PRO A 124 -9.12 3.52 20.67
CA PRO A 124 -9.66 2.28 21.23
C PRO A 124 -11.04 2.49 21.84
N GLU A 125 -11.28 3.64 22.49
CA GLU A 125 -12.55 4.01 23.08
C GLU A 125 -13.68 4.21 22.05
N GLU A 126 -13.40 4.83 20.91
CA GLU A 126 -14.42 5.02 19.86
C GLU A 126 -14.87 3.69 19.25
N LYS A 127 -13.94 2.73 19.10
CA LYS A 127 -14.27 1.38 18.64
C LYS A 127 -15.10 0.62 19.68
N ILE A 128 -14.76 0.75 20.96
CA ILE A 128 -15.53 0.16 22.06
C ILE A 128 -16.96 0.71 22.03
N ARG A 129 -17.14 2.03 21.93
CA ARG A 129 -18.48 2.65 21.84
C ARG A 129 -19.28 2.18 20.63
N GLN A 130 -18.64 2.02 19.47
CA GLN A 130 -19.30 1.50 18.27
C GLN A 130 -19.74 0.04 18.46
N LEU A 131 -18.90 -0.78 19.09
CA LEU A 131 -19.22 -2.18 19.39
C LEU A 131 -20.34 -2.28 20.42
N GLU A 132 -20.29 -1.48 21.48
CA GLU A 132 -21.37 -1.40 22.49
C GLU A 132 -22.71 -1.01 21.87
N TYR A 133 -22.71 -0.03 20.96
CA TYR A 133 -23.92 0.38 20.25
C TYR A 133 -24.49 -0.77 19.40
N GLN A 134 -23.63 -1.49 18.66
CA GLN A 134 -24.04 -2.65 17.87
C GLN A 134 -24.59 -3.79 18.75
N VAL A 135 -23.92 -4.11 19.85
CA VAL A 135 -24.36 -5.15 20.79
C VAL A 135 -25.72 -4.80 21.38
N ASN A 136 -25.92 -3.54 21.79
CA ASN A 136 -27.19 -3.08 22.34
C ASN A 136 -28.31 -3.16 21.30
N TYR A 137 -28.07 -2.68 20.08
CA TYR A 137 -29.04 -2.76 18.99
C TYR A 137 -29.45 -4.21 18.68
N LEU A 138 -28.48 -5.13 18.54
CA LEU A 138 -28.74 -6.54 18.30
C LEU A 138 -29.49 -7.20 19.46
N THR A 139 -29.18 -6.81 20.70
CA THR A 139 -29.88 -7.29 21.89
C THR A 139 -31.35 -6.88 21.85
N GLN A 140 -31.63 -5.62 21.51
CA GLN A 140 -33.00 -5.13 21.34
C GLN A 140 -33.75 -5.86 20.23
N GLU A 141 -33.09 -6.16 19.10
CA GLU A 141 -33.69 -6.92 18.01
C GLU A 141 -34.03 -8.35 18.44
N VAL A 142 -33.13 -9.02 19.17
CA VAL A 142 -33.38 -10.36 19.73
C VAL A 142 -34.50 -10.33 20.79
N GLU A 143 -34.54 -9.32 21.65
CA GLU A 143 -35.61 -9.16 22.63
C GLU A 143 -36.97 -8.89 21.97
N PHE A 144 -37.00 -8.10 20.90
CA PHE A 144 -38.18 -7.88 20.10
C PHE A 144 -38.68 -9.19 19.47
N LEU A 145 -37.79 -9.97 18.87
CA LEU A 145 -38.13 -11.26 18.28
C LEU A 145 -38.59 -12.29 19.34
N LYS A 146 -38.01 -12.26 20.54
CA LYS A 146 -38.47 -13.09 21.68
C LYS A 146 -39.87 -12.72 22.16
N LYS A 147 -40.32 -11.48 22.00
CA LYS A 147 -41.69 -11.04 22.36
C LYS A 147 -42.76 -11.58 21.41
N PHE A 148 -42.37 -12.04 20.22
CA PHE A 148 -43.25 -12.73 19.27
C PHE A 148 -42.71 -14.14 19.01
N PRO A 149 -42.76 -15.06 20.00
CA PRO A 149 -42.51 -16.47 19.71
C PRO A 149 -43.53 -16.87 18.65
N ARG A 150 -43.04 -17.43 17.54
CA ARG A 150 -43.83 -17.77 16.37
C ARG A 150 -44.88 -18.83 16.73
N SER A 151 -46.00 -18.43 17.32
CA SER A 151 -47.20 -19.24 17.45
C SER A 151 -48.02 -19.07 16.18
N GLU A 152 -48.09 -20.18 15.44
CA GLU A 152 -49.04 -20.45 14.36
C GLU A 152 -48.74 -19.77 13.02
N VAL A 153 -48.01 -20.49 12.17
CA VAL A 153 -48.31 -20.46 10.73
C VAL A 153 -49.66 -21.18 10.59
N PRO A 154 -50.77 -20.53 10.20
CA PRO A 154 -52.00 -21.25 9.94
C PRO A 154 -51.75 -22.14 8.73
N GLY A 155 -51.71 -23.44 8.98
CA GLY A 155 -51.65 -24.46 7.95
C GLY A 155 -52.75 -24.22 6.93
N SER A 156 -52.37 -24.38 5.67
CA SER A 156 -53.22 -24.42 4.49
C SER A 156 -54.56 -25.08 4.78
N ARG A 157 -55.62 -24.28 4.96
CA ARG A 157 -56.99 -24.80 4.98
C ARG A 157 -57.37 -25.14 3.54
N CYS A 158 -57.05 -26.36 3.12
CA CYS A 158 -57.69 -27.01 1.98
C CYS A 158 -59.20 -26.98 2.21
N ARG A 159 -59.92 -26.31 1.31
CA ARG A 159 -61.37 -26.41 1.22
C ARG A 159 -61.70 -27.80 0.68
N HIS A 160 -62.31 -28.65 1.50
CA HIS A 160 -63.02 -29.84 1.03
C HIS A 160 -64.51 -29.71 1.38
N TYR A 161 -65.33 -30.04 0.39
CA TYR A 161 -66.77 -29.83 0.24
C TYR A 161 -67.63 -30.71 1.16
N ALA A 162 -68.83 -30.23 1.49
CA ALA A 162 -70.11 -30.92 1.25
C ALA A 162 -71.23 -29.87 1.16
#